data_AF-D4AV30-F1
#
_entry.id   AF-D4AV30-F1
#
_cell.length_a   1.000
_cell.length_b   1.000
_cell.length_c   1.000
_cell.angle_alpha   90.00
_cell.angle_beta   90.00
_cell.angle_gamma   90.00
#
_symmetry.space_group_name_H-M   'P 1'
#
loop_
_entity.id
_entity.type
_entity.pdbx_description
1 polymer ?
#
loop_
_entity_poly.entity_id
_entity_poly.type
_entity_poly.pdbx_seq_one_letter_code
_entity_poly.pdbx_strand_id
1 'polypeptide(L)'
;MLVGLIAINNPGYQPERWHGTLLIIAIALMAIIFNTFFAQKLPFIEGVILLVHVFGFFAVLIPLWVLAPLNSAEEVFLNVVDRGGWGNNGLACLVGLGAPIYALIGIEHIPLNWHANH
;
A
#
# COMPACT_ATOMS: atom_id res chain seq x y z
N MET A 1 -9.28 7.21 -8.74
CA MET A 1 -10.41 6.24 -8.78
C MET A 1 -11.76 6.86 -8.46
N LEU A 2 -11.91 7.72 -7.43
CA LEU A 2 -13.20 8.34 -7.06
C LEU A 2 -13.89 9.16 -8.17
N VAL A 3 -13.17 10.06 -8.85
CA VAL A 3 -13.74 10.86 -9.98
C VAL A 3 -14.18 9.96 -11.14
N GLY A 4 -13.50 8.82 -11.36
CA GLY A 4 -13.87 7.85 -12.39
C GLY A 4 -15.18 7.11 -12.08
N LEU A 5 -15.44 6.80 -10.81
CA LEU A 5 -16.72 6.23 -10.38
C LEU A 5 -17.89 7.21 -10.58
N ILE A 6 -17.67 8.50 -10.31
CA ILE A 6 -18.68 9.56 -10.52
C ILE A 6 -19.00 9.72 -12.01
N ALA A 7 -17.99 9.67 -12.88
CA ALA A 7 -18.16 9.78 -14.32
C ALA A 7 -18.94 8.60 -14.93
N ILE A 8 -18.84 7.40 -14.35
CA ILE A 8 -19.60 6.23 -14.81
C ILE A 8 -21.06 6.29 -14.33
N ASN A 9 -21.30 6.84 -13.13
CA ASN A 9 -22.63 6.94 -12.55
C ASN A 9 -23.46 8.10 -13.12
N ASN A 10 -22.79 9.16 -13.60
CA ASN A 10 -23.44 10.32 -14.24
C ASN A 10 -22.94 10.51 -15.68
N PRO A 11 -23.71 10.10 -16.70
CA PRO A 11 -23.29 10.16 -18.11
C PRO A 11 -23.11 11.58 -18.67
N GLY A 12 -23.58 12.62 -17.96
CA GLY A 12 -23.35 14.03 -18.31
C GLY A 12 -22.20 14.70 -17.55
N TYR A 13 -21.47 13.97 -16.70
CA TYR A 13 -20.41 14.54 -15.87
C TYR A 13 -19.11 14.69 -16.66
N GLN A 14 -18.66 15.93 -16.85
CA GLN A 14 -17.35 16.24 -17.42
C GLN A 14 -16.33 16.41 -16.29
N PRO A 15 -15.36 15.49 -16.14
CA PRO A 15 -14.39 15.55 -15.06
C PRO A 15 -13.39 16.70 -15.27
N GLU A 16 -13.66 17.85 -14.67
CA GLU A 16 -12.70 18.96 -14.62
C GLU A 16 -11.62 18.76 -13.53
N ARG A 17 -10.43 19.33 -13.77
CA ARG A 17 -9.26 19.19 -12.90
C ARG A 17 -9.52 19.61 -11.44
N TRP A 18 -10.34 20.63 -11.24
CA TRP A 18 -10.63 21.18 -9.92
C TRP A 18 -11.59 20.31 -9.10
N HIS A 19 -12.40 19.43 -9.73
CA HIS A 19 -13.24 18.49 -9.02
C HIS A 19 -12.40 17.52 -8.17
N GLY A 20 -11.27 17.07 -8.71
CA GLY A 20 -10.32 16.23 -7.95
C GLY A 20 -9.77 16.98 -6.74
N THR A 21 -9.37 18.25 -6.92
CA THR A 21 -8.81 19.07 -5.85
C THR A 21 -9.81 19.34 -4.73
N LEU A 22 -11.05 19.73 -5.04
CA LEU A 22 -12.09 19.95 -4.04
C LEU A 22 -12.43 18.67 -3.27
N LEU A 23 -12.45 17.53 -3.95
CA LEU A 23 -12.73 16.24 -3.32
C LEU A 23 -11.59 15.83 -2.38
N ILE A 24 -10.34 16.08 -2.76
CA ILE A 24 -9.18 15.90 -1.88
C ILE A 24 -9.25 16.84 -0.67
N ILE A 25 -9.59 18.12 -0.87
CA ILE A 25 -9.74 19.09 0.23
C ILE A 25 -10.86 18.65 1.20
N ALA A 26 -12.00 18.20 0.67
CA ALA A 26 -13.11 17.72 1.49
C ALA A 26 -12.73 16.48 2.32
N ILE A 27 -12.04 15.50 1.70
CA ILE A 27 -11.54 14.32 2.41
C ILE A 27 -10.49 14.71 3.44
N ALA A 28 -9.59 15.65 3.13
CA ALA A 28 -8.57 16.13 4.06
C ALA A 28 -9.20 16.83 5.27
N LEU A 29 -10.21 17.68 5.08
CA LEU A 29 -10.95 18.32 6.18
C LEU A 29 -11.66 17.28 7.05
N MET A 30 -12.31 16.29 6.43
CA MET A 30 -12.92 15.18 7.15
C MET A 30 -11.87 14.42 7.97
N ALA A 31 -10.73 14.09 7.35
CA ALA A 31 -9.63 13.40 8.00
C ALA A 31 -9.05 14.23 9.17
N ILE A 32 -8.94 15.55 9.04
CA ILE A 32 -8.50 16.44 10.14
C ILE A 32 -9.48 16.36 11.30
N ILE A 33 -10.78 16.50 11.04
CA ILE A 33 -11.82 16.42 12.07
C ILE A 33 -11.74 15.07 12.79
N PHE A 34 -11.75 13.99 12.03
CA PHE A 34 -11.66 12.64 12.60
C PHE A 34 -10.35 12.45 13.37
N ASN A 35 -9.21 12.87 12.82
CA ASN A 35 -7.91 12.73 13.48
C ASN A 35 -7.86 13.55 14.78
N THR A 36 -8.43 14.75 14.84
CA THR A 36 -8.50 15.53 16.08
C THR A 36 -9.36 14.86 17.14
N PHE A 37 -10.51 14.29 16.78
CA PHE A 37 -11.38 13.58 17.74
C PHE A 37 -10.87 12.17 18.12
N PHE A 38 -10.24 11.45 17.19
CA PHE A 38 -9.72 10.10 17.39
C PHE A 38 -8.24 10.06 17.77
N ALA A 39 -7.55 11.20 17.89
CA ALA A 39 -6.14 11.25 18.30
C ALA A 39 -5.91 10.50 19.61
N GLN A 40 -6.86 10.53 20.55
CA GLN A 40 -6.76 9.79 21.82
C GLN A 40 -6.98 8.28 21.68
N LYS A 41 -7.58 7.82 20.57
CA LYS A 41 -7.83 6.42 20.23
C LYS A 41 -6.77 5.82 19.29
N LEU A 42 -5.81 6.64 18.84
CA LEU A 42 -4.68 6.20 17.99
C LEU A 42 -3.96 4.95 18.53
N PRO A 43 -3.63 4.86 19.84
CA PRO A 43 -2.92 3.68 20.36
C PRO A 43 -3.75 2.38 20.26
N PHE A 44 -5.07 2.49 20.35
CA PHE A 44 -5.96 1.33 20.22
C PHE A 44 -6.10 0.91 18.75
N ILE A 45 -6.27 1.87 17.85
CA ILE A 45 -6.38 1.61 16.42
C ILE A 45 -5.10 1.01 15.86
N GLU A 46 -3.94 1.50 16.29
CA GLU A 46 -2.63 0.96 15.92
C GLU A 46 -2.52 -0.53 16.26
N GLY A 47 -2.89 -0.92 17.48
CA GLY A 47 -2.91 -2.34 17.90
C GLY A 47 -3.87 -3.20 17.07
N VAL A 48 -5.07 -2.69 16.76
CA VAL A 48 -6.04 -3.40 15.91
C VAL A 48 -5.53 -3.55 14.48
N ILE A 49 -4.92 -2.52 13.91
CA ILE A 49 -4.35 -2.55 12.55
C ILE A 49 -3.22 -3.57 12.47
N LEU A 50 -2.31 -3.60 13.46
CA LEU A 50 -1.24 -4.60 13.53
C LEU A 50 -1.81 -6.02 13.60
N LEU A 51 -2.82 -6.22 14.45
CA LEU A 51 -3.49 -7.50 14.59
C LEU A 51 -4.13 -7.94 13.27
N VAL A 52 -4.89 -7.05 12.63
CA VAL A 52 -5.51 -7.30 11.32
C VAL A 52 -4.47 -7.57 10.23
N HIS A 53 -3.32 -6.86 10.22
CA HIS A 53 -2.25 -7.12 9.26
C HIS A 53 -1.65 -8.52 9.43
N VAL A 54 -1.35 -8.92 10.67
CA VAL A 54 -0.81 -10.25 10.96
C VAL A 54 -1.80 -11.35 10.55
N PHE A 55 -3.07 -11.22 10.95
CA PHE A 55 -4.09 -12.19 10.56
C PHE A 55 -4.38 -12.18 9.06
N GLY A 56 -4.40 -11.00 8.42
CA GLY A 56 -4.57 -10.84 6.98
C GLY A 56 -3.45 -11.49 6.18
N PHE A 57 -2.21 -11.39 6.65
CA PHE A 57 -1.07 -12.08 6.07
C PHE A 57 -1.29 -13.60 6.05
N PHE A 58 -1.69 -14.20 7.17
CA PHE A 58 -2.00 -15.62 7.23
C PHE A 58 -3.24 -16.00 6.40
N ALA A 59 -4.27 -15.15 6.39
CA ALA A 59 -5.48 -15.36 5.61
C ALA A 59 -5.22 -15.40 4.09
N VAL A 60 -4.18 -14.72 3.60
CA VAL A 60 -3.73 -14.79 2.20
C VAL A 60 -2.72 -15.92 1.99
N LEU A 61 -1.79 -16.10 2.93
CA LEU A 61 -0.73 -17.11 2.84
C LEU A 61 -1.29 -18.54 2.83
N ILE A 62 -2.26 -18.86 3.69
CA ILE A 62 -2.80 -20.21 3.83
C ILE A 62 -3.51 -20.67 2.55
N PRO A 63 -4.44 -19.91 1.94
CA PRO A 63 -5.04 -20.28 0.66
C PRO A 63 -4.00 -20.42 -0.45
N LEU A 64 -3.03 -19.50 -0.54
CA LEU A 64 -1.96 -19.61 -1.54
C LEU A 64 -1.14 -20.89 -1.33
N TRP A 65 -0.83 -21.25 -0.09
CA TRP A 65 -0.09 -22.48 0.22
C TRP A 65 -0.88 -23.74 -0.14
N VAL A 66 -2.18 -23.77 0.13
CA VAL A 66 -3.04 -24.95 -0.08
C VAL A 66 -3.45 -25.11 -1.55
N LEU A 67 -3.67 -24.00 -2.26
CA LEU A 67 -4.23 -23.99 -3.62
C LEU A 67 -3.17 -23.84 -4.72
N ALA A 68 -1.96 -23.37 -4.42
CA ALA A 68 -0.95 -23.19 -5.45
C ALA A 68 -0.37 -24.55 -5.90
N PRO A 69 -0.38 -24.85 -7.21
CA PRO A 69 0.46 -25.91 -7.75
C PRO A 69 1.92 -25.50 -7.51
N LEU A 70 2.68 -26.36 -6.81
CA LEU A 70 4.08 -26.13 -6.50
C LEU A 70 4.88 -26.19 -7.81
N ASN A 71 5.13 -25.03 -8.41
CA ASN A 71 6.11 -24.90 -9.49
C ASN A 71 7.51 -25.19 -8.93
N SER A 72 8.42 -25.67 -9.78
CA SER A 72 9.79 -25.92 -9.34
C SER A 72 10.41 -24.62 -8.83
N ALA A 73 11.21 -24.69 -7.77
CA ALA A 73 11.91 -23.52 -7.22
C ALA A 73 12.78 -22.84 -8.30
N GLU A 74 13.30 -23.63 -9.24
CA GLU A 74 14.07 -23.14 -10.39
C GLU A 74 13.23 -22.20 -11.27
N GLU A 75 11.99 -22.54 -11.57
CA GLU A 75 11.10 -21.70 -12.38
C GLU A 75 10.71 -20.41 -11.65
N VAL A 76 10.52 -20.45 -10.33
CA VAL A 76 10.14 -19.27 -9.53
C VAL A 76 11.30 -18.29 -9.35
N PHE A 77 12.52 -18.80 -9.13
CA PHE A 77 13.68 -17.95 -8.84
C PHE A 77 14.50 -17.57 -10.07
N LEU A 78 14.44 -18.34 -11.17
CA LEU A 78 15.23 -18.08 -12.37
C LEU A 78 14.43 -17.51 -13.54
N ASN A 79 13.12 -17.76 -13.66
CA ASN A 79 12.31 -17.16 -14.74
C ASN A 79 11.73 -15.80 -14.35
N VAL A 80 12.52 -14.75 -14.54
CA VAL A 80 12.03 -13.37 -14.51
C VAL A 80 11.36 -13.05 -15.85
N VAL A 81 10.03 -12.93 -15.84
CA VAL A 81 9.24 -12.59 -17.04
C VAL A 81 8.82 -11.12 -16.97
N ASP A 82 9.23 -10.34 -17.96
CA ASP A 82 8.76 -8.97 -18.13
C ASP A 82 7.31 -8.95 -18.64
N ARG A 83 6.35 -8.88 -17.70
CA ARG A 83 4.92 -8.72 -18.01
C ARG A 83 4.51 -7.26 -18.25
N GLY A 84 5.43 -6.31 -18.06
CA GLY A 84 5.17 -4.87 -18.19
C GLY A 84 5.61 -4.27 -19.52
N GLY A 85 6.30 -5.03 -20.37
CA GLY A 85 6.79 -4.57 -21.66
C GLY A 85 7.93 -3.55 -21.55
N TRP A 86 8.71 -3.61 -20.46
CA TRP A 86 9.85 -2.74 -20.18
C TRP A 86 11.07 -3.04 -21.08
N GLY A 87 11.03 -4.12 -21.86
CA GLY A 87 12.03 -4.47 -22.87
C GLY A 87 13.31 -5.08 -22.30
N ASN A 88 13.45 -5.15 -20.98
CA ASN A 88 14.53 -5.82 -20.28
C ASN A 88 14.10 -6.26 -18.88
N ASN A 89 14.37 -7.53 -18.53
CA ASN A 89 14.12 -8.13 -17.23
C ASN A 89 14.75 -7.35 -16.07
N GLY A 90 15.92 -6.73 -16.28
CA GLY A 90 16.59 -5.91 -15.25
C GLY A 90 15.81 -4.65 -14.90
N LEU A 91 15.25 -3.96 -15.90
CA LEU A 91 14.42 -2.77 -15.67
C LEU A 91 13.09 -3.15 -15.01
N ALA A 92 12.47 -4.25 -15.45
CA ALA A 92 11.26 -4.78 -14.82
C ALA A 92 11.49 -5.12 -13.34
N CYS A 93 12.66 -5.68 -12.99
CA CYS A 93 13.06 -5.95 -11.61
C CYS A 93 13.23 -4.66 -10.79
N LEU A 94 13.94 -3.65 -11.32
CA LEU A 94 14.15 -2.37 -10.63
C LEU A 94 12.84 -1.63 -10.35
N VAL A 95 11.90 -1.64 -11.30
CA VAL A 95 10.56 -1.06 -11.08
C VAL A 95 9.79 -1.88 -10.03
N GLY A 96 9.92 -3.21 -10.06
CA GLY A 96 9.34 -4.10 -9.05
C GLY A 96 9.87 -3.88 -7.63
N LEU A 97 11.14 -3.48 -7.50
CA LEU A 97 11.78 -3.15 -6.22
C LEU A 97 11.28 -1.85 -5.58
N GLY A 98 10.57 -0.98 -6.33
CA GLY A 98 10.00 0.24 -5.76
C GLY A 98 9.06 -0.05 -4.59
N ALA A 99 8.16 -1.02 -4.74
CA ALA A 99 7.17 -1.38 -3.71
C ALA A 99 7.79 -1.80 -2.36
N PRO A 100 8.75 -2.73 -2.30
CA PRO A 100 9.40 -3.09 -1.04
C PRO A 100 10.25 -1.97 -0.45
N ILE A 101 10.85 -1.08 -1.26
CA ILE A 101 11.59 0.08 -0.74
C ILE A 101 10.66 1.00 0.05
N TYR A 102 9.47 1.31 -0.47
CA TYR A 102 8.49 2.14 0.26
C TYR A 102 8.04 1.53 1.58
N ALA A 103 7.98 0.20 1.68
CA ALA A 103 7.65 -0.48 2.93
C ALA A 103 8.76 -0.36 4.00
N LEU A 104 10.01 -0.16 3.59
CA LEU A 104 11.17 -0.08 4.49
C LEU A 104 11.45 1.33 5.02
N ILE A 105 10.85 2.37 4.43
CA ILE A 105 11.04 3.78 4.85
C ILE A 105 10.65 3.98 6.34
N GLY A 106 9.67 3.23 6.85
CA GLY A 106 9.24 3.37 8.26
C GLY A 106 10.31 3.00 9.30
N ILE A 107 11.37 2.29 8.93
CA ILE A 107 12.42 1.83 9.86
C ILE A 107 13.38 2.98 10.24
N GLU A 108 13.45 4.05 9.44
CA GLU A 108 14.42 5.14 9.63
C GLU A 108 14.10 6.08 10.80
N HIS A 109 12.94 5.93 11.44
CA HIS A 109 12.51 6.76 12.58
C HIS A 109 12.97 6.25 13.96
N ILE A 110 13.78 5.19 14.03
CA ILE A 110 14.34 4.72 15.32
C ILE A 110 15.43 5.70 15.78
N PRO A 111 15.30 6.36 16.94
CA PRO A 111 16.29 7.33 17.39
C PRO A 111 17.62 6.63 17.72
N LEU A 112 18.70 7.05 17.03
CA LEU A 112 20.09 6.63 17.26
C LEU A 112 20.68 7.10 18.61
N ASN A 113 19.86 7.63 19.53
CA ASN A 113 20.34 8.14 20.81
C ASN A 113 20.61 7.07 21.87
N TRP A 114 20.44 5.78 21.55
CA TRP A 114 20.68 4.67 22.48
C TRP A 114 22.17 4.44 22.81
N HIS A 115 23.10 5.09 22.10
CA HIS A 115 24.55 4.97 22.36
C HIS A 115 25.17 6.16 23.10
N ALA A 116 24.40 7.13 23.57
CA ALA A 116 24.93 8.34 24.21
C ALA A 116 24.80 8.40 25.75
N ASN A 117 24.29 7.35 26.42
CA ASN A 117 24.03 7.39 27.86
C ASN A 117 24.30 6.08 28.63
N HIS A 118 25.37 5.37 28.27
CA HIS A 118 26.02 4.41 29.15
C HIS A 118 27.54 4.50 29.01
#